data_AF-A0A356WXJ9-F1
#
_entry.id   AF-A0A356WXJ9-F1
#
_cell.length_a   1.000
_cell.length_b   1.000
_cell.length_c   1.000
_cell.angle_alpha   90.00
_cell.angle_beta   90.00
_cell.angle_gamma   90.00
#
_symmetry.space_group_name_H-M   'P 1'
#
loop_
_entity.id
_entity.type
_entity.pdbx_description
1 polymer ?
#
loop_
_entity_poly.entity_id
_entity_poly.type
_entity_poly.pdbx_seq_one_letter_code
_entity_poly.pdbx_strand_id
1 'polypeptide(L)'
;IKKIIDDPEFRTNLKSLVISYVDEMVADPEVRSSIAKKLIEQIDEAIEENSFEKVALKAYSFVKGQEMQDMVESALVKLPTGIENGLNKMDTFLDELPSKLDEHGSVIEELVTNLLYKLINQLYVHALVEDNLRQYDESRLEQLIKNASNDQLNYIQYLGAVLGNFGGFIIWEPVASLVVLTFIIVSTLGADMLLLNMKKNPDSTLTTKKTP
;
A
#
# COMPACT_ATOMS: atom_id res chain seq x y z
N ILE A 1 25.08 12.55 -8.35
CA ILE A 1 24.84 11.62 -9.48
C ILE A 1 26.06 10.73 -9.72
N LYS A 2 27.24 11.29 -10.06
CA LYS A 2 28.49 10.54 -10.24
C LYS A 2 28.83 9.54 -9.12
N LYS A 3 28.80 10.01 -7.86
CA LYS A 3 29.04 9.17 -6.67
C LYS A 3 28.05 8.01 -6.48
N ILE A 4 26.85 8.12 -7.05
CA ILE A 4 25.82 7.07 -7.00
C ILE A 4 26.04 6.08 -8.14
N ILE A 5 26.41 6.55 -9.33
CA ILE A 5 26.72 5.70 -10.49
C ILE A 5 28.01 4.92 -10.24
N ASP A 6 28.99 5.47 -9.54
CA ASP A 6 30.25 4.78 -9.18
C ASP A 6 30.13 3.85 -7.98
N ASP A 7 28.98 3.84 -7.30
CA ASP A 7 28.77 2.98 -6.13
C ASP A 7 28.57 1.52 -6.58
N PRO A 8 29.47 0.58 -6.19
CA PRO A 8 29.35 -0.83 -6.55
C PRO A 8 28.07 -1.47 -6.01
N GLU A 9 27.57 -1.00 -4.86
CA GLU A 9 26.34 -1.49 -4.25
C GLU A 9 25.13 -1.08 -5.10
N PHE A 10 25.05 0.19 -5.50
CA PHE A 10 24.03 0.68 -6.42
C PHE A 10 24.02 -0.09 -7.75
N ARG A 11 25.18 -0.31 -8.36
CA ARG A 11 25.30 -1.07 -9.63
C ARG A 11 24.81 -2.51 -9.47
N THR A 12 25.21 -3.17 -8.39
CA THR A 12 24.80 -4.56 -8.10
C THR A 12 23.29 -4.65 -7.87
N ASN A 13 22.74 -3.72 -7.08
CA ASN A 13 21.30 -3.65 -6.82
C ASN A 13 20.50 -3.38 -8.10
N LEU A 14 20.98 -2.47 -8.97
CA LEU A 14 20.35 -2.19 -10.24
C LEU A 14 20.35 -3.40 -11.18
N LYS A 15 21.49 -4.11 -11.28
CA LYS A 15 21.56 -5.36 -12.08
C LYS A 15 20.60 -6.42 -11.53
N SER A 16 20.60 -6.62 -10.21
CA SER A 16 19.70 -7.59 -9.56
C SER A 16 18.23 -7.24 -9.80
N LEU A 17 17.87 -5.95 -9.73
CA LEU A 17 16.52 -5.49 -10.03
C LEU A 17 16.10 -5.80 -11.47
N VAL A 18 16.98 -5.53 -12.44
CA VAL A 18 16.70 -5.83 -13.86
C VAL A 18 16.55 -7.34 -14.07
N ILE A 19 17.44 -8.16 -13.51
CA ILE A 19 17.37 -9.62 -13.63
C ILE A 19 16.07 -10.14 -13.00
N SER A 20 15.75 -9.67 -11.79
CA SER A 20 14.53 -10.07 -11.07
C SER A 20 13.26 -9.72 -11.85
N TYR A 21 13.20 -8.53 -12.47
CA TYR A 21 12.03 -8.12 -13.23
C TYR A 21 11.84 -8.96 -14.49
N VAL A 22 12.94 -9.28 -15.18
CA VAL A 22 12.91 -10.18 -16.34
C VAL A 22 12.51 -11.59 -15.92
N ASP A 23 13.04 -12.09 -14.81
CA ASP A 23 12.72 -13.42 -14.28
C ASP A 23 11.23 -13.53 -13.95
N GLU A 24 10.67 -12.56 -13.24
CA GLU A 24 9.24 -12.47 -12.93
C GLU A 24 8.37 -12.40 -14.19
N MET A 25 8.77 -11.58 -15.15
CA MET A 25 8.06 -11.42 -16.43
C MET A 25 8.05 -12.71 -17.26
N VAL A 26 9.14 -13.48 -17.27
CA VAL A 26 9.24 -14.75 -18.02
C VAL A 26 8.59 -15.92 -17.26
N ALA A 27 8.51 -15.83 -15.93
CA ALA A 27 7.83 -16.82 -15.10
C ALA A 27 6.34 -16.91 -15.43
N ASP A 28 5.71 -15.78 -15.75
CA ASP A 28 4.31 -15.72 -16.19
C ASP A 28 4.11 -16.44 -17.55
N PRO A 29 3.32 -17.53 -17.59
CA PRO A 29 3.03 -18.26 -18.82
C PRO A 29 2.34 -17.43 -19.91
N GLU A 30 1.47 -16.48 -19.54
CA GLU A 30 0.75 -15.64 -20.51
C GLU A 30 1.71 -14.67 -21.19
N VAL A 31 2.60 -14.05 -20.41
CA VAL A 31 3.62 -13.15 -20.93
C VAL A 31 4.59 -13.90 -21.83
N ARG A 32 5.05 -15.08 -21.40
CA ARG A 32 5.96 -15.92 -22.20
C ARG A 32 5.33 -16.37 -23.51
N SER A 33 4.07 -16.80 -23.49
CA SER A 33 3.30 -17.17 -24.68
C SER A 33 3.10 -15.98 -25.64
N SER A 34 2.77 -14.80 -25.11
CA SER A 34 2.63 -13.58 -25.91
C SER A 34 3.94 -13.17 -26.60
N ILE A 35 5.07 -13.22 -25.87
CA ILE A 35 6.40 -12.93 -26.43
C ILE A 35 6.77 -13.99 -27.48
N ALA A 36 6.56 -15.27 -27.19
CA ALA A 36 6.87 -16.36 -28.11
C ALA A 36 6.11 -16.21 -29.43
N LYS A 37 4.80 -15.94 -29.36
CA LYS A 37 3.99 -15.66 -30.54
C LYS A 37 4.52 -14.47 -31.33
N LYS A 38 4.86 -13.37 -30.65
CA LYS A 38 5.37 -12.17 -31.33
C LYS A 38 6.72 -12.39 -32.00
N LEU A 39 7.60 -13.18 -31.38
CA LEU A 39 8.88 -13.56 -31.97
C LEU A 39 8.69 -14.43 -33.22
N ILE A 40 7.78 -15.40 -33.18
CA ILE A 40 7.44 -16.23 -34.34
C ILE A 40 6.90 -15.37 -35.49
N GLU A 41 6.02 -14.41 -35.21
CA GLU A 41 5.53 -13.45 -36.19
C GLU A 41 6.66 -12.60 -36.79
N GLN A 42 7.56 -12.06 -35.96
CA GLN A 42 8.69 -11.26 -36.45
C GLN A 42 9.66 -12.07 -37.32
N ILE A 43 9.91 -13.34 -36.98
CA ILE A 43 10.71 -14.24 -37.81
C ILE A 43 10.02 -14.47 -39.14
N ASP A 44 8.71 -14.70 -39.15
CA ASP A 44 7.95 -14.84 -40.38
C ASP A 44 8.04 -13.56 -41.23
N GLU A 45 7.80 -12.39 -40.65
CA GLU A 45 7.86 -11.08 -41.34
C GLU A 45 9.26 -10.73 -41.88
N ALA A 46 10.33 -11.12 -41.18
CA ALA A 46 11.70 -10.83 -41.59
C ALA A 46 12.17 -11.66 -42.80
N ILE A 47 11.50 -12.76 -43.11
CA ILE A 47 11.83 -13.62 -44.25
C ILE A 47 11.11 -13.11 -45.51
N GLU A 48 11.87 -13.01 -46.61
CA GLU A 48 11.35 -12.57 -47.91
C GLU A 48 10.15 -13.43 -48.37
N GLU A 49 9.10 -12.76 -48.84
CA GLU A 49 7.77 -13.36 -49.05
C GLU A 49 7.74 -14.48 -50.12
N ASN A 50 8.65 -14.41 -51.12
CA ASN A 50 8.75 -15.40 -52.20
C ASN A 50 9.92 -16.40 -52.02
N SER A 51 10.48 -16.48 -50.81
CA SER A 51 11.60 -17.36 -50.53
C SER A 51 11.17 -18.80 -50.22
N PHE A 52 12.04 -19.76 -50.49
CA PHE A 52 11.81 -21.16 -50.13
C PHE A 52 11.71 -21.32 -48.61
N GLU A 53 12.49 -20.53 -47.88
CA GLU A 53 12.54 -20.45 -46.43
C GLU A 53 11.17 -20.07 -45.84
N LYS A 54 10.46 -19.12 -46.45
CA LYS A 54 9.10 -18.70 -46.06
C LYS A 54 8.10 -19.85 -46.21
N VAL A 55 8.18 -20.58 -47.32
CA VAL A 55 7.29 -21.73 -47.59
C VAL A 55 7.56 -22.86 -46.59
N ALA A 56 8.84 -23.17 -46.34
CA ALA A 56 9.25 -24.16 -45.37
C ALA A 56 8.80 -23.80 -43.95
N LEU A 57 9.00 -22.54 -43.53
CA LEU A 57 8.57 -22.04 -42.23
C LEU A 57 7.05 -22.15 -42.06
N LYS A 58 6.26 -21.69 -43.04
CA LYS A 58 4.79 -21.80 -42.99
C LYS A 58 4.31 -23.25 -42.93
N ALA A 59 4.91 -24.14 -43.71
CA ALA A 59 4.56 -25.56 -43.69
C ALA A 59 4.88 -26.20 -42.32
N TYR A 60 6.05 -25.90 -41.77
CA TYR A 60 6.44 -26.37 -40.43
C TYR A 60 5.52 -25.80 -39.35
N SER A 61 5.26 -24.49 -39.35
CA SER A 61 4.36 -23.84 -38.39
C SER A 61 2.92 -24.36 -38.50
N PHE A 62 2.45 -24.73 -39.69
CA PHE A 62 1.13 -25.32 -39.88
C PHE A 62 1.01 -26.71 -39.25
N VAL A 63 2.06 -27.55 -39.36
CA VAL A 63 2.05 -28.93 -38.87
C VAL A 63 2.49 -29.03 -37.40
N LYS A 64 3.42 -28.17 -36.97
CA LYS A 64 4.15 -28.22 -35.70
C LYS A 64 4.16 -26.90 -34.93
N GLY A 65 3.13 -26.06 -35.13
CA GLY A 65 3.06 -24.73 -34.51
C GLY A 65 3.21 -24.74 -32.99
N GLN A 66 2.60 -25.71 -32.30
CA GLN A 66 2.76 -25.86 -30.85
C GLN A 66 4.21 -26.18 -30.45
N GLU A 67 4.89 -27.08 -31.16
CA GLU A 67 6.29 -27.43 -30.86
C GLU A 67 7.22 -26.23 -31.10
N MET A 68 6.94 -25.41 -32.11
CA MET A 68 7.66 -24.16 -32.36
C MET A 68 7.45 -23.16 -31.23
N GLN A 69 6.22 -23.02 -30.75
CA GLN A 69 5.90 -22.18 -29.61
C GLN A 69 6.61 -22.68 -28.34
N ASP A 70 6.49 -23.96 -28.01
CA ASP A 70 7.12 -24.57 -26.83
C ASP A 70 8.64 -24.41 -26.85
N MET A 71 9.27 -24.48 -28.04
CA MET A 71 10.71 -24.26 -28.22
C MET A 71 11.09 -22.81 -27.90
N VAL A 72 10.33 -21.82 -28.40
CA VAL A 72 10.60 -20.40 -28.13
C VAL A 72 10.33 -20.08 -26.67
N GLU A 73 9.25 -20.59 -26.09
CA GLU A 73 8.96 -20.43 -24.66
C GLU A 73 10.08 -21.03 -23.79
N SER A 74 10.57 -22.23 -24.12
CA SER A 74 11.68 -22.86 -23.41
C SER A 74 13.00 -22.07 -23.53
N ALA A 75 13.19 -21.33 -24.62
CA ALA A 75 14.32 -20.43 -24.77
C ALA A 75 14.16 -19.17 -23.90
N LEU A 76 12.95 -18.64 -23.78
CA LEU A 76 12.65 -17.48 -22.93
C LEU A 76 12.96 -17.76 -21.46
N VAL A 77 12.71 -18.99 -20.96
CA VAL A 77 13.07 -19.39 -19.58
C VAL A 77 14.57 -19.24 -19.28
N LYS A 78 15.44 -19.28 -20.29
CA LYS A 78 16.90 -19.13 -20.13
C LYS A 78 17.37 -17.68 -20.33
N LEU A 79 16.45 -16.78 -20.69
CA LEU A 79 16.75 -15.38 -20.99
C LEU A 79 17.30 -14.59 -19.79
N PRO A 80 16.81 -14.76 -18.54
CA PRO A 80 17.38 -14.08 -17.38
C PRO A 80 18.88 -14.32 -17.23
N THR A 81 19.33 -15.58 -17.40
CA THR A 81 20.76 -15.94 -17.37
C THR A 81 21.55 -15.31 -18.52
N GLY A 82 20.95 -15.20 -19.70
CA GLY A 82 21.56 -14.48 -20.83
C GLY A 82 21.74 -12.99 -20.55
N ILE A 83 20.75 -12.37 -19.91
CA ILE A 83 20.77 -10.96 -19.51
C ILE A 83 21.79 -10.72 -18.40
N GLU A 84 21.89 -11.57 -17.39
CA GLU A 84 22.92 -11.48 -16.35
C GLU A 84 24.33 -11.40 -16.95
N ASN A 85 24.64 -12.29 -17.89
CA ASN A 85 25.91 -12.29 -18.60
C ASN A 85 26.14 -11.02 -19.45
N GLY A 86 25.07 -10.47 -20.05
CA GLY A 86 25.12 -9.21 -20.79
C GLY A 86 25.32 -8.00 -19.88
N LEU A 87 24.63 -7.94 -18.75
CA LEU A 87 24.75 -6.89 -17.74
C LEU A 87 26.14 -6.87 -17.10
N ASN A 88 26.80 -8.02 -16.95
CA ASN A 88 28.20 -8.08 -16.51
C ASN A 88 29.18 -7.46 -17.53
N LYS A 89 28.88 -7.54 -18.83
CA LYS A 89 29.66 -6.84 -19.87
C LYS A 89 29.36 -5.34 -19.92
N MET A 90 28.23 -4.91 -19.35
CA MET A 90 27.85 -3.51 -19.27
C MET A 90 28.66 -2.74 -18.22
N ASP A 91 29.41 -3.42 -17.33
CA ASP A 91 30.26 -2.78 -16.33
C ASP A 91 31.26 -1.82 -16.95
N THR A 92 31.88 -2.19 -18.07
CA THR A 92 32.83 -1.33 -18.78
C THR A 92 32.16 -0.05 -19.29
N PHE A 93 30.91 -0.13 -19.75
CA PHE A 93 30.16 1.07 -20.15
C PHE A 93 29.82 1.94 -18.93
N LEU A 94 29.45 1.33 -17.80
CA LEU A 94 29.16 2.05 -16.56
C LEU A 94 30.43 2.69 -15.95
N ASP A 95 31.61 2.10 -16.18
CA ASP A 95 32.91 2.66 -15.81
C ASP A 95 33.28 3.89 -16.64
N GLU A 96 32.95 3.87 -17.93
CA GLU A 96 33.23 4.99 -18.85
C GLU A 96 32.19 6.11 -18.75
N LEU A 97 30.96 5.79 -18.33
CA LEU A 97 29.84 6.71 -18.29
C LEU A 97 30.10 7.98 -17.45
N PRO A 98 30.65 7.93 -16.22
CA PRO A 98 31.07 9.11 -15.47
C PRO A 98 32.01 10.04 -16.26
N SER A 99 32.96 9.47 -16.98
CA SER A 99 33.94 10.25 -17.76
C SER A 99 33.30 10.92 -18.98
N LYS A 100 32.34 10.25 -19.62
CA LYS A 100 31.56 10.79 -20.75
C LYS A 100 30.56 11.85 -20.31
N LEU A 101 29.99 11.70 -19.11
CA LEU A 101 29.18 12.72 -18.47
C LEU A 101 30.00 13.97 -18.14
N ASP A 102 31.26 13.82 -17.71
CA ASP A 102 32.16 14.97 -17.48
C ASP A 102 32.52 15.67 -18.81
N GLU A 103 32.79 14.91 -19.87
CA GLU A 103 33.11 15.43 -21.21
C GLU A 103 31.97 16.29 -21.80
N HIS A 104 30.72 15.96 -21.45
CA HIS A 104 29.52 16.68 -21.89
C HIS A 104 28.78 17.39 -20.74
N GLY A 105 29.46 17.63 -19.61
CA GLY A 105 28.84 18.08 -18.37
C GLY A 105 28.06 19.39 -18.51
N SER A 106 28.55 20.31 -19.34
CA SER A 106 27.89 21.59 -19.62
C SER A 106 26.54 21.43 -20.32
N VAL A 107 26.43 20.49 -21.27
CA VAL A 107 25.18 20.21 -22.00
C VAL A 107 24.16 19.54 -21.08
N ILE A 108 24.62 18.65 -20.20
CA ILE A 108 23.76 17.97 -19.22
C ILE A 108 23.28 18.93 -18.14
N GLU A 109 24.16 19.80 -17.65
CA GLU A 109 23.79 20.85 -16.70
C GLU A 109 22.76 21.80 -17.29
N GLU A 110 22.92 22.21 -18.55
CA GLU A 110 21.93 23.02 -19.27
C GLU A 110 20.60 22.28 -19.43
N LEU A 111 20.61 21.00 -19.81
CA LEU A 111 19.40 20.17 -19.92
C LEU A 111 18.68 20.01 -18.59
N VAL A 112 19.40 19.67 -17.53
CA VAL A 112 18.85 19.51 -16.17
C VAL A 112 18.33 20.84 -15.67
N THR A 113 19.07 21.93 -15.86
CA THR A 113 18.63 23.28 -15.49
C THR A 113 17.36 23.68 -16.24
N ASN A 114 17.29 23.43 -17.55
CA ASN A 114 16.10 23.72 -18.35
C ASN A 114 14.90 22.87 -17.93
N LEU A 115 15.11 21.59 -17.60
CA LEU A 115 14.06 20.71 -17.08
C LEU A 115 13.57 21.18 -15.72
N LEU A 116 14.48 21.47 -14.78
CA LEU A 116 14.13 22.00 -13.46
C LEU A 116 13.43 23.35 -13.58
N TYR A 117 13.90 24.24 -14.44
CA TYR A 117 13.27 25.54 -14.70
C TYR A 117 11.85 25.37 -15.27
N LYS A 118 11.65 24.42 -16.20
CA LYS A 118 10.32 24.10 -16.73
C LYS A 118 9.41 23.51 -15.66
N LEU A 119 9.89 22.57 -14.84
CA LEU A 119 9.11 21.94 -13.77
C LEU A 119 8.75 22.94 -12.67
N ILE A 120 9.69 23.78 -12.25
CA ILE A 120 9.45 24.83 -11.24
C ILE A 120 8.46 25.86 -11.76
N ASN A 121 8.59 26.30 -13.01
CA ASN A 121 7.66 27.29 -13.58
C ASN A 121 6.30 26.68 -14.01
N GLN A 122 6.22 25.37 -14.22
CA GLN A 122 4.94 24.66 -14.42
C GLN A 122 4.25 24.31 -13.10
N LEU A 123 4.99 24.20 -11.99
CA LEU A 123 4.40 24.11 -10.66
C LEU A 123 3.92 25.51 -10.23
N TYR A 124 2.74 25.91 -10.70
CA TYR A 124 1.95 26.95 -10.05
C TYR A 124 1.53 26.44 -8.67
N VAL A 125 2.44 26.54 -7.69
CA VAL A 125 2.18 26.23 -6.29
C VAL A 125 0.96 27.01 -5.80
N HIS A 126 0.76 28.24 -6.29
CA HIS A 126 -0.41 29.05 -5.96
C HIS A 126 -1.72 28.40 -6.41
N ALA A 127 -1.82 27.84 -7.61
CA ALA A 127 -3.04 27.18 -8.08
C ALA A 127 -3.27 25.82 -7.38
N LEU A 128 -2.20 25.04 -7.15
CA LEU A 128 -2.29 23.76 -6.45
C LEU A 128 -2.69 23.95 -4.98
N VAL A 129 -2.19 25.00 -4.33
CA VAL A 129 -2.48 25.33 -2.93
C VAL A 129 -3.82 26.06 -2.83
N GLU A 130 -4.19 26.95 -3.76
CA GLU A 130 -5.47 27.67 -3.74
C GLU A 130 -6.67 26.75 -4.01
N ASP A 131 -6.58 25.82 -4.97
CA ASP A 131 -7.66 24.84 -5.20
C ASP A 131 -7.79 23.83 -4.04
N ASN A 132 -6.68 23.47 -3.38
CA ASN A 132 -6.68 22.64 -2.17
C ASN A 132 -6.95 23.42 -0.87
N LEU A 133 -6.97 24.76 -0.86
CA LEU A 133 -7.33 25.55 0.33
C LEU A 133 -8.74 26.13 0.22
N ARG A 134 -9.21 26.49 -0.98
CA ARG A 134 -10.57 27.02 -1.21
C ARG A 134 -11.68 26.03 -0.89
N GLN A 135 -11.46 24.73 -1.05
CA GLN A 135 -12.43 23.71 -0.65
C GLN A 135 -12.38 23.37 0.85
N TYR A 136 -11.31 23.76 1.56
CA TYR A 136 -11.00 23.18 2.87
C TYR A 136 -11.22 24.08 4.07
N ASP A 137 -11.29 25.41 3.91
CA ASP A 137 -11.41 26.30 5.07
C ASP A 137 -12.86 26.46 5.55
N GLU A 138 -13.78 27.01 4.75
CA GLU A 138 -15.04 27.48 5.32
C GLU A 138 -16.04 26.35 5.66
N SER A 139 -16.33 25.45 4.71
CA SER A 139 -17.34 24.39 4.93
C SER A 139 -16.89 23.37 5.99
N ARG A 140 -15.59 23.06 6.05
CA ARG A 140 -15.04 22.09 7.00
C ARG A 140 -14.83 22.69 8.38
N LEU A 141 -14.37 23.95 8.51
CA LEU A 141 -14.42 24.63 9.81
C LEU A 141 -15.86 24.74 10.30
N GLU A 142 -16.81 25.10 9.44
CA GLU A 142 -18.22 25.20 9.83
C GLU A 142 -18.76 23.85 10.31
N GLN A 143 -18.45 22.75 9.62
CA GLN A 143 -18.84 21.41 10.06
C GLN A 143 -18.13 20.98 11.34
N LEU A 144 -16.84 21.24 11.50
CA LEU A 144 -16.10 20.89 12.72
C LEU A 144 -16.60 21.67 13.92
N ILE A 145 -16.85 22.97 13.75
CA ILE A 145 -17.43 23.83 14.80
C ILE A 145 -18.86 23.42 15.10
N LYS A 146 -19.70 23.16 14.08
CA LYS A 146 -21.07 22.68 14.27
C LYS A 146 -21.09 21.34 14.99
N ASN A 147 -20.31 20.37 14.56
CA ASN A 147 -20.29 19.04 15.16
C ASN A 147 -19.77 19.08 16.60
N ALA A 148 -18.64 19.75 16.84
CA ALA A 148 -18.08 19.88 18.19
C ALA A 148 -19.02 20.66 19.13
N SER A 149 -19.66 21.73 18.64
CA SER A 149 -20.63 22.51 19.41
C SER A 149 -21.90 21.72 19.68
N ASN A 150 -22.43 21.00 18.67
CA ASN A 150 -23.63 20.19 18.83
C ASN A 150 -23.41 19.05 19.83
N ASP A 151 -22.24 18.42 19.83
CA ASP A 151 -21.91 17.38 20.81
C ASP A 151 -21.84 17.93 22.24
N GLN A 152 -21.24 19.12 22.43
CA GLN A 152 -21.22 19.78 23.74
C GLN A 152 -22.62 20.26 24.18
N LEU A 153 -23.42 20.78 23.24
CA LEU A 153 -24.78 21.23 23.50
C LEU A 153 -25.69 20.07 23.89
N ASN A 154 -25.58 18.94 23.17
CA ASN A 154 -26.26 17.70 23.50
C ASN A 154 -25.86 17.20 24.89
N TYR A 155 -24.57 17.24 25.23
CA TYR A 155 -24.10 16.86 26.57
C TYR A 155 -24.75 17.72 27.67
N ILE A 156 -24.80 19.04 27.50
CA ILE A 156 -25.49 19.95 28.43
C ILE A 156 -26.99 19.65 28.48
N GLN A 157 -27.62 19.38 27.34
CA GLN A 157 -29.05 19.06 27.28
C GLN A 157 -29.37 17.73 27.97
N TYR A 158 -28.56 16.69 27.79
CA TYR A 158 -28.71 15.42 28.47
C TYR A 158 -28.50 15.56 29.98
N LEU A 159 -27.45 16.28 30.40
CA LEU A 159 -27.25 16.58 31.82
C LEU A 159 -28.41 17.38 32.41
N GLY A 160 -28.88 18.40 31.69
CA GLY A 160 -30.01 19.23 32.11
C GLY A 160 -31.32 18.44 32.20
N ALA A 161 -31.58 17.51 31.26
CA ALA A 161 -32.76 16.64 31.30
C ALA A 161 -32.68 15.65 32.48
N VAL A 162 -31.52 15.03 32.71
CA VAL A 162 -31.32 14.11 33.84
C VAL A 162 -31.47 14.87 35.18
N LEU A 163 -30.78 16.00 35.34
CA LEU A 163 -30.87 16.84 36.54
C LEU A 163 -32.27 17.42 36.72
N GLY A 164 -32.93 17.84 35.64
CA GLY A 164 -34.29 18.35 35.69
C GLY A 164 -35.30 17.28 36.11
N ASN A 165 -35.14 16.05 35.63
CA ASN A 165 -36.02 14.94 35.99
C ASN A 165 -35.83 14.52 37.45
N PHE A 166 -34.58 14.22 37.86
CA PHE A 166 -34.31 13.80 39.23
C PHE A 166 -34.46 14.95 40.23
N GLY A 167 -33.91 16.11 39.92
CA GLY A 167 -34.03 17.31 40.75
C GLY A 167 -35.47 17.81 40.83
N GLY A 168 -36.19 17.86 39.71
CA GLY A 168 -37.61 18.21 39.68
C GLY A 168 -38.47 17.24 40.48
N PHE A 169 -38.21 15.93 40.39
CA PHE A 169 -38.92 14.92 41.19
C PHE A 169 -38.65 15.06 42.70
N ILE A 170 -37.40 15.32 43.09
CA ILE A 170 -37.03 15.60 44.49
C ILE A 170 -37.73 16.84 45.02
N ILE A 171 -37.82 17.91 44.21
CA ILE A 171 -38.44 19.18 44.62
C ILE A 171 -39.96 19.06 44.67
N TRP A 172 -40.58 18.42 43.68
CA TRP A 172 -42.03 18.32 43.55
C TRP A 172 -42.67 17.43 44.62
N GLU A 173 -42.08 16.26 44.92
CA GLU A 173 -42.62 15.34 45.90
C GLU A 173 -41.50 14.73 46.78
N PRO A 174 -41.06 15.46 47.83
CA PRO A 174 -39.86 15.10 48.59
C PRO A 174 -39.99 13.78 49.36
N VAL A 175 -41.19 13.45 49.85
CA VAL A 175 -41.42 12.22 50.63
C VAL A 175 -41.36 10.98 49.73
N ALA A 176 -42.05 11.00 48.58
CA ALA A 176 -42.00 9.89 47.62
C ALA A 176 -40.57 9.70 47.08
N SER A 177 -39.86 10.79 46.79
CA SER A 177 -38.47 10.75 46.33
C SER A 177 -37.53 10.11 47.36
N LEU A 178 -37.67 10.46 48.65
CA LEU A 178 -36.87 9.84 49.73
C LEU A 178 -37.11 8.33 49.84
N VAL A 179 -38.36 7.87 49.69
CA VAL A 179 -38.71 6.45 49.73
C VAL A 179 -38.02 5.72 48.57
N VAL A 180 -38.12 6.25 47.35
CA VAL A 180 -37.50 5.67 46.16
C VAL A 180 -35.97 5.64 46.27
N LEU A 181 -35.34 6.73 46.70
CA LEU A 181 -33.88 6.81 46.90
C LEU A 181 -33.39 5.81 47.95
N THR A 182 -34.09 5.73 49.08
CA THR A 182 -33.76 4.78 50.15
C THR A 182 -33.90 3.34 49.66
N PHE A 183 -34.95 3.05 48.90
CA PHE A 183 -35.16 1.74 48.30
C PHE A 183 -34.03 1.36 47.34
N ILE A 184 -33.59 2.28 46.46
CA ILE A 184 -32.47 2.06 45.53
C ILE A 184 -31.17 1.80 46.29
N ILE A 185 -30.85 2.59 47.32
CA ILE A 185 -29.65 2.42 48.14
C ILE A 185 -29.67 1.04 48.83
N VAL A 186 -30.78 0.69 49.50
CA VAL A 186 -30.92 -0.58 50.21
C VAL A 186 -30.86 -1.75 49.25
N SER A 187 -31.51 -1.66 48.08
CA SER A 187 -31.46 -2.70 47.05
C SER A 187 -30.04 -2.87 46.50
N THR A 188 -29.29 -1.79 46.32
CA THR A 188 -27.92 -1.84 45.78
C THR A 188 -26.96 -2.45 46.79
N LEU A 189 -27.02 -2.03 48.05
CA LEU A 189 -26.25 -2.63 49.14
C LEU A 189 -26.64 -4.09 49.37
N GLY A 190 -27.93 -4.40 49.27
CA GLY A 190 -28.45 -5.77 49.36
C GLY A 190 -27.89 -6.65 48.25
N ALA A 191 -27.92 -6.18 47.00
CA ALA A 191 -27.36 -6.90 45.86
C ALA A 191 -25.84 -7.09 46.00
N ASP A 192 -25.11 -6.05 46.41
CA ASP A 192 -23.65 -6.12 46.62
C ASP A 192 -23.30 -7.12 47.74
N MET A 193 -24.05 -7.11 48.85
CA MET A 193 -23.88 -8.06 49.93
C MET A 193 -24.21 -9.49 49.50
N LEU A 194 -25.24 -9.68 48.66
CA LEU A 194 -25.62 -10.98 48.11
C LEU A 194 -24.53 -11.51 47.16
N LEU A 195 -24.02 -10.67 46.26
CA LEU A 195 -22.91 -11.00 45.36
C LEU A 195 -21.62 -11.35 46.12
N LEU A 196 -21.28 -10.59 47.16
CA LEU A 196 -20.13 -10.86 48.03
C LEU A 196 -20.30 -12.18 48.80
N ASN A 197 -21.51 -12.48 49.26
CA ASN A 197 -21.79 -13.72 49.98
C ASN A 197 -21.75 -14.94 49.04
N MET A 198 -22.24 -14.81 47.80
CA MET A 198 -22.12 -15.84 46.77
C MET A 198 -20.65 -16.08 46.36
N LYS A 199 -19.81 -15.03 46.33
CA LYS A 199 -18.37 -15.13 46.09
C LYS A 199 -17.61 -15.80 47.24
N LYS A 200 -18.12 -15.75 48.48
CA LYS A 200 -17.49 -16.33 49.68
C LYS A 200 -17.78 -17.83 49.87
N ASN A 201 -18.80 -18.38 49.21
CA ASN A 201 -19.22 -19.79 49.35
C ASN A 201 -18.80 -20.80 48.23
N PRO A 202 -17.60 -20.73 47.60
CA PRO A 202 -17.12 -21.82 46.76
C PRO A 202 -16.05 -22.75 47.39
N ASP A 203 -15.48 -22.46 48.57
CA ASP A 203 -14.34 -23.23 49.14
C ASP A 203 -14.65 -23.94 50.48
N SER A 204 -15.67 -24.81 50.55
CA SER A 204 -15.84 -25.73 51.70
C SER A 204 -15.63 -27.21 51.37
N THR A 205 -15.13 -27.52 50.18
CA THR A 205 -14.73 -28.88 49.81
C THR A 205 -13.36 -28.84 49.16
N LEU A 206 -12.28 -28.95 49.95
CA LEU A 206 -11.05 -29.71 49.64
C LEU A 206 -9.91 -29.36 50.61
N THR A 207 -9.41 -30.40 51.28
CA THR A 207 -8.10 -30.51 51.96
C THR A 207 -7.96 -29.74 53.28
N THR A 208 -7.74 -30.39 54.42
CA THR A 208 -6.41 -30.93 54.76
C THR A 208 -6.50 -32.22 55.58
N LYS A 209 -6.06 -33.32 54.95
CA LYS A 209 -5.50 -34.51 55.57
C LYS A 209 -3.98 -34.42 55.40
N LYS A 210 -3.22 -34.83 56.44
CA LYS A 210 -1.74 -34.98 56.58
C LYS A 210 -1.01 -33.76 57.19
N THR A 211 -0.69 -33.78 58.50
CA THR A 211 0.51 -34.37 59.21
C THR A 211 1.76 -33.50 59.08
N PRO A 212 2.69 -33.48 60.06
CA PRO A 212 3.35 -34.64 60.69
C PRO A 212 2.61 -35.22 61.90
#